data_AF-A0A4Q4ZDJ6-F1
#
_entry.id   AF-A0A4Q4ZDJ6-F1
#
_cell.length_a   1.000
_cell.length_b   1.000
_cell.length_c   1.000
_cell.angle_alpha   90.00
_cell.angle_beta   90.00
_cell.angle_gamma   90.00
#
_symmetry.space_group_name_H-M   'P 1'
#
loop_
_entity.id
_entity.type
_entity.pdbx_description
1 polymer ?
#
loop_
_entity_poly.entity_id
_entity_poly.type
_entity_poly.pdbx_seq_one_letter_code
_entity_poly.pdbx_strand_id
1 'polypeptide(L)'
;MVHLMPLGHNDPVYREAERLFRNGWKDSSKKYHLEAIYYINQAGPVAQQHLAQNRAYLQQVQSRTPGPAEQYLFHGTRRACHTADDSSKLNPCNLKECNFCHILKCSFSLAHANANGMFGAGIYTSSVSSKSNDYVWNHHVHSRKHTMFLSNVVTGKSQKLYQASPGRRSPDYGYDSVEAVTRQHGGSVNYPETIVYRESAILPSVVIVYTRG
;
A
#
# COMPACT_ATOMS: atom_id res chain seq x y z
N MET A 1 -17.87 14.84 -1.54
CA MET A 1 -16.48 15.12 -1.95
C MET A 1 -15.97 13.93 -2.74
N VAL A 2 -15.42 14.15 -3.94
CA VAL A 2 -14.82 13.07 -4.74
C VAL A 2 -13.49 12.67 -4.11
N HIS A 3 -13.32 11.38 -3.80
CA HIS A 3 -12.11 10.85 -3.15
C HIS A 3 -11.04 10.40 -4.16
N LEU A 4 -11.44 10.01 -5.37
CA LEU A 4 -10.52 9.57 -6.42
C LEU A 4 -10.57 10.54 -7.59
N MET A 5 -9.42 11.09 -7.97
CA MET A 5 -9.29 12.00 -9.11
C MET A 5 -8.58 11.26 -10.26
N PRO A 6 -9.19 11.15 -11.46
CA PRO A 6 -8.54 10.51 -12.58
C PRO A 6 -7.30 11.28 -12.99
N LEU A 7 -6.19 10.58 -13.23
CA LEU A 7 -4.96 11.17 -13.74
C LEU A 7 -4.84 10.93 -15.25
N GLY A 8 -4.48 11.97 -16.00
CA GLY A 8 -4.14 11.85 -17.42
C GLY A 8 -2.79 11.17 -17.62
N HIS A 9 -2.56 10.54 -18.77
CA HIS A 9 -1.32 9.79 -19.05
C HIS A 9 -0.06 10.67 -19.10
N ASN A 10 -0.24 11.98 -19.28
CA ASN A 10 0.84 12.97 -19.24
C ASN A 10 1.12 13.51 -17.83
N ASP A 11 0.30 13.16 -16.85
CA ASP A 11 0.52 13.56 -15.46
C ASP A 11 1.80 12.88 -14.92
N PRO A 12 2.73 13.62 -14.29
CA PRO A 12 3.95 13.04 -13.73
C PRO A 12 3.68 11.94 -12.68
N VAL A 13 2.62 12.10 -11.88
CA VAL A 13 2.22 11.10 -10.87
C VAL A 13 1.72 9.84 -11.54
N TYR A 14 0.95 9.97 -12.63
CA TYR A 14 0.52 8.81 -13.44
C TYR A 14 1.73 8.05 -13.96
N ARG A 15 2.66 8.75 -14.64
CA ARG A 15 3.82 8.12 -15.28
C ARG A 15 4.71 7.42 -14.27
N GLU A 16 4.92 8.02 -13.11
CA GLU A 16 5.73 7.40 -12.07
C GLU A 16 5.04 6.18 -11.45
N ALA A 17 3.75 6.27 -11.14
CA ALA A 17 2.98 5.14 -10.62
C ALA A 17 2.90 3.98 -11.62
N GLU A 18 2.71 4.28 -12.90
CA GLU A 18 2.75 3.30 -13.99
C GLU A 18 4.13 2.65 -14.07
N ARG A 19 5.20 3.45 -14.12
CA ARG A 19 6.58 2.96 -14.21
C ARG A 19 6.91 2.03 -13.04
N LEU A 20 6.58 2.43 -11.81
CA LEU A 20 6.77 1.61 -10.61
C LEU A 20 5.95 0.33 -10.68
N PHE A 21 4.69 0.40 -11.10
CA PHE A 21 3.81 -0.76 -11.19
C PHE A 21 4.32 -1.78 -12.20
N ARG A 22 4.71 -1.33 -13.40
CA ARG A 22 5.26 -2.18 -14.46
C ARG A 22 6.59 -2.81 -14.04
N ASN A 23 7.49 -2.01 -13.45
CA ASN A 23 8.79 -2.49 -13.00
C ASN A 23 8.69 -3.44 -11.81
N GLY A 24 7.72 -3.22 -10.92
CA GLY A 24 7.42 -4.07 -9.78
C GLY A 24 6.70 -5.37 -10.14
N TRP A 25 6.25 -5.54 -11.38
CA TRP A 25 5.55 -6.74 -11.82
C TRP A 25 6.55 -7.84 -12.18
N LYS A 26 7.10 -8.51 -11.16
CA LYS A 26 8.22 -9.47 -11.29
C LYS A 26 7.78 -10.89 -11.58
N ASP A 27 6.55 -11.26 -11.27
CA ASP A 27 6.00 -12.59 -11.52
C ASP A 27 5.42 -12.67 -12.94
N SER A 28 6.21 -13.22 -13.87
CA SER A 28 5.86 -13.29 -15.29
C SER A 28 4.69 -14.25 -15.61
N SER A 29 4.33 -15.13 -14.66
CA SER A 29 3.17 -16.02 -14.79
C SER A 29 1.84 -15.26 -14.64
N LYS A 30 1.84 -14.13 -13.92
CA LYS A 30 0.66 -13.29 -13.72
C LYS A 30 0.57 -12.27 -14.85
N LYS A 31 -0.54 -12.28 -15.60
CA LYS A 31 -0.80 -11.29 -16.65
C LYS A 31 -1.67 -10.16 -16.12
N TYR A 32 -1.43 -8.95 -16.64
CA TYR A 32 -2.26 -7.79 -16.33
C TYR A 32 -2.45 -6.90 -17.56
N HIS A 33 -3.50 -6.10 -17.52
CA HIS A 33 -3.68 -4.94 -18.38
C HIS A 33 -3.99 -3.72 -17.50
N LEU A 34 -3.17 -2.68 -17.59
CA LEU A 34 -3.34 -1.45 -16.83
C LEU A 34 -4.51 -0.64 -17.41
N GLU A 35 -5.42 -0.17 -16.56
CA GLU A 35 -6.67 0.46 -16.99
C GLU A 35 -6.71 1.95 -16.64
N ALA A 36 -6.36 2.29 -15.39
CA ALA A 36 -6.40 3.65 -14.91
C ALA A 36 -5.52 3.82 -13.67
N ILE A 37 -5.14 5.06 -13.40
CA ILE A 37 -4.51 5.48 -12.15
C ILE A 37 -5.28 6.69 -11.63
N TYR A 38 -5.67 6.64 -10.36
CA TYR A 38 -6.40 7.71 -9.69
C TYR A 38 -5.56 8.28 -8.55
N TYR A 39 -5.49 9.60 -8.44
CA TYR A 39 -4.97 10.27 -7.26
C TYR A 39 -5.99 10.22 -6.12
N ILE A 40 -5.51 10.01 -4.89
CA ILE A 40 -6.37 9.99 -3.70
C ILE A 40 -6.45 11.40 -3.13
N ASN A 41 -7.62 12.01 -3.25
CA ASN A 41 -7.90 13.32 -2.70
C ASN A 41 -8.06 13.24 -1.17
N GLN A 42 -7.12 13.84 -0.46
CA GLN A 42 -7.08 13.82 1.01
C GLN A 42 -7.78 15.02 1.67
N ALA A 43 -8.85 15.57 1.08
CA ALA A 43 -9.43 16.83 1.54
C ALA A 43 -10.35 16.74 2.79
N GLY A 44 -10.76 15.55 3.24
CA GLY A 44 -11.59 15.40 4.45
C GLY A 44 -10.80 15.63 5.76
N PRO A 45 -11.46 16.00 6.87
CA PRO A 45 -10.77 16.33 8.14
C PRO A 45 -9.94 15.16 8.69
N VAL A 46 -10.47 13.94 8.62
CA VAL A 46 -9.74 12.72 9.05
C VAL A 46 -8.50 12.50 8.17
N ALA A 47 -8.62 12.68 6.86
CA ALA A 47 -7.51 12.53 5.92
C ALA A 47 -6.44 13.63 6.14
N GLN A 48 -6.85 14.88 6.38
CA GLN A 48 -5.95 15.99 6.70
C GLN A 48 -5.22 15.77 8.03
N GLN A 49 -5.91 15.26 9.05
CA GLN A 49 -5.28 14.89 10.32
C GLN A 49 -4.22 13.79 10.10
N HIS A 50 -4.56 12.74 9.36
CA HIS A 50 -3.61 11.66 9.05
C HIS A 50 -2.40 12.16 8.25
N LEU A 51 -2.64 13.03 7.26
CA LEU A 51 -1.59 13.67 6.47
C LEU A 51 -0.64 14.48 7.35
N ALA A 52 -1.17 15.26 8.30
CA ALA A 52 -0.36 16.03 9.24
C ALA A 52 0.50 15.13 10.14
N GLN A 53 -0.09 14.05 10.68
CA GLN A 53 0.63 13.07 11.50
C GLN A 53 1.72 12.35 10.70
N ASN A 54 1.43 11.98 9.46
CA ASN A 54 2.40 11.36 8.56
C ASN A 54 3.57 12.30 8.24
N ARG A 55 3.30 13.56 7.90
CA ARG A 55 4.34 14.57 7.65
C ARG A 55 5.22 14.82 8.87
N ALA A 56 4.63 14.92 10.06
CA ALA A 56 5.38 15.08 11.30
C ALA A 56 6.29 13.87 11.58
N TYR A 57 5.78 12.65 11.37
CA TYR A 57 6.58 11.44 11.54
C TYR A 57 7.70 11.33 10.49
N LEU A 58 7.42 11.65 9.23
CA LEU A 58 8.42 11.68 8.17
C LEU A 58 9.56 12.66 8.51
N GLN A 59 9.24 13.89 8.95
CA GLN A 59 10.26 14.86 9.37
C GLN A 59 11.13 14.32 10.51
N GLN A 60 10.52 13.65 11.50
CA GLN A 60 11.26 13.04 12.61
C GLN A 60 12.18 11.89 12.17
N VAL A 61 11.74 11.06 11.22
CA VAL A 61 12.55 9.92 10.73
C VAL A 61 13.65 10.41 9.79
N GLN A 62 13.34 11.39 8.94
CA GLN A 62 14.27 11.97 7.97
C GLN A 62 15.45 12.67 8.64
N SER A 63 15.25 13.30 9.79
CA SER A 63 16.33 13.97 10.54
C SER A 63 17.39 13.00 11.09
N ARG A 64 17.08 11.70 11.18
CA ARG A 64 17.98 10.65 11.69
C ARG A 64 18.28 9.52 10.70
N THR A 65 17.79 9.62 9.46
CA THR A 65 18.01 8.60 8.42
C THR A 65 18.98 9.16 7.37
N PRO A 66 20.14 8.50 7.15
CA PRO A 66 20.99 8.82 6.01
C PRO A 66 20.30 8.42 4.71
N GLY A 67 19.88 9.41 3.91
CA GLY A 67 19.19 9.19 2.63
C GLY A 67 17.66 9.23 2.72
N PRO A 68 16.93 8.71 1.71
CA PRO A 68 15.47 8.77 1.68
C PRO A 68 14.84 7.98 2.84
N ALA A 69 14.09 8.66 3.70
CA ALA A 69 13.32 8.02 4.77
C ALA A 69 11.99 7.42 4.28
N GLU A 70 11.59 7.71 3.05
CA GLU A 70 10.30 7.32 2.46
C GLU A 70 10.49 6.54 1.16
N GLN A 71 9.59 5.58 0.91
CA GLN A 71 9.53 4.78 -0.31
C GLN A 71 8.10 4.66 -0.82
N TYR A 72 7.94 4.53 -2.15
CA TYR A 72 6.67 4.15 -2.76
C TYR A 72 6.51 2.63 -2.74
N LEU A 73 5.50 2.13 -2.03
CA LEU A 73 5.25 0.70 -1.89
C LEU A 73 3.79 0.32 -2.16
N PHE A 74 3.59 -0.87 -2.72
CA PHE A 74 2.29 -1.39 -3.12
C PHE A 74 1.58 -2.10 -1.97
N HIS A 75 0.27 -1.91 -1.87
CA HIS A 75 -0.60 -2.66 -0.97
C HIS A 75 -1.83 -3.18 -1.72
N GLY A 76 -2.01 -4.51 -1.71
CA GLY A 76 -3.22 -5.16 -2.16
C GLY A 76 -4.17 -5.40 -1.00
N THR A 77 -5.47 -5.26 -1.24
CA THR A 77 -6.48 -5.48 -0.21
C THR A 77 -7.81 -5.97 -0.80
N ARG A 78 -8.74 -6.28 0.10
CA ARG A 78 -10.11 -6.68 -0.23
C ARG A 78 -10.94 -5.47 -0.66
N ARG A 79 -11.62 -5.59 -1.79
CA ARG A 79 -12.62 -4.64 -2.28
C ARG A 79 -13.98 -5.33 -2.42
N ALA A 80 -15.04 -4.75 -1.88
CA ALA A 80 -16.39 -5.33 -1.91
C ALA A 80 -17.40 -4.43 -2.67
N CYS A 81 -16.91 -3.58 -3.57
CA CYS A 81 -17.72 -2.62 -4.30
C CYS A 81 -17.11 -2.30 -5.66
N HIS A 82 -17.80 -1.47 -6.44
CA HIS A 82 -17.35 -1.02 -7.76
C HIS A 82 -16.59 0.32 -7.75
N THR A 83 -16.19 0.85 -6.59
CA THR A 83 -15.38 2.09 -6.52
C THR A 83 -14.07 1.89 -7.30
N ALA A 84 -13.77 2.84 -8.20
CA ALA A 84 -12.68 2.85 -9.17
C ALA A 84 -12.85 1.92 -10.40
N ASP A 85 -14.01 1.28 -10.61
CA ASP A 85 -14.24 0.50 -11.83
C ASP A 85 -14.25 1.38 -13.09
N ASP A 86 -14.75 2.61 -12.95
CA ASP A 86 -14.88 3.59 -14.02
C ASP A 86 -14.93 5.02 -13.42
N SER A 87 -14.87 6.04 -14.29
CA SER A 87 -14.85 7.46 -13.90
C SER A 87 -16.15 7.97 -13.27
N SER A 88 -17.24 7.18 -13.28
CA SER A 88 -18.49 7.53 -12.59
C SER A 88 -18.50 7.06 -11.12
N LYS A 89 -17.60 6.15 -10.73
CA LYS A 89 -17.57 5.49 -9.41
C LYS A 89 -16.33 5.87 -8.60
N LEU A 90 -16.23 7.15 -8.23
CA LEU A 90 -15.02 7.70 -7.61
C LEU A 90 -15.14 7.93 -6.08
N ASN A 91 -16.28 7.56 -5.51
CA ASN A 91 -16.54 7.72 -4.07
C ASN A 91 -16.46 6.38 -3.33
N PRO A 92 -15.95 6.36 -2.08
CA PRO A 92 -15.85 5.14 -1.30
C PRO A 92 -17.22 4.72 -0.76
N CYS A 93 -17.53 3.43 -0.82
CA CYS A 93 -18.76 2.86 -0.23
C CYS A 93 -18.71 2.81 1.31
N ASN A 94 -19.83 2.50 1.97
CA ASN A 94 -19.92 2.30 3.43
C ASN A 94 -19.97 0.82 3.86
N LEU A 95 -19.73 -0.13 2.96
CA LEU A 95 -19.75 -1.57 3.27
C LEU A 95 -18.63 -1.93 4.23
N LYS A 96 -18.98 -2.57 5.35
CA LYS A 96 -18.04 -2.99 6.41
C LYS A 96 -16.98 -3.96 5.88
N GLU A 97 -17.32 -4.80 4.91
CA GLU A 97 -16.34 -5.70 4.29
C GLU A 97 -15.39 -5.03 3.27
N CYS A 98 -15.56 -3.75 2.93
CA CYS A 98 -14.76 -3.10 1.89
C CYS A 98 -13.52 -2.40 2.45
N ASN A 99 -12.48 -3.19 2.78
CA ASN A 99 -11.20 -2.68 3.30
C ASN A 99 -10.62 -1.57 2.41
N PHE A 100 -10.72 -1.71 1.08
CA PHE A 100 -10.33 -0.69 0.12
C PHE A 100 -10.99 0.68 0.40
N CYS A 101 -12.30 0.72 0.59
CA CYS A 101 -13.03 1.97 0.85
C CYS A 101 -12.81 2.51 2.26
N HIS A 102 -12.52 1.65 3.24
CA HIS A 102 -12.09 2.09 4.57
C HIS A 102 -10.74 2.82 4.48
N ILE A 103 -9.76 2.24 3.79
CA ILE A 103 -8.45 2.88 3.57
C ILE A 103 -8.61 4.22 2.84
N LEU A 104 -9.49 4.32 1.84
CA LEU A 104 -9.76 5.60 1.15
C LEU A 104 -10.34 6.71 2.04
N LYS A 105 -11.04 6.36 3.13
CA LYS A 105 -11.69 7.34 4.02
C LYS A 105 -10.80 7.77 5.18
N CYS A 106 -10.12 6.82 5.81
CA CYS A 106 -9.43 7.03 7.08
C CYS A 106 -8.01 6.46 7.09
N SER A 107 -7.40 6.22 5.92
CA SER A 107 -6.09 5.60 5.80
C SER A 107 -6.04 4.17 6.35
N PHE A 108 -4.83 3.62 6.45
CA PHE A 108 -4.58 2.29 7.01
C PHE A 108 -4.78 2.30 8.52
N SER A 109 -5.35 1.21 9.06
CA SER A 109 -5.47 1.02 10.51
C SER A 109 -4.89 -0.30 10.99
N LEU A 110 -4.09 -0.23 12.05
CA LEU A 110 -3.51 -1.40 12.72
C LEU A 110 -4.56 -2.22 13.46
N ALA A 111 -5.72 -1.65 13.79
CA ALA A 111 -6.86 -2.38 14.35
C ALA A 111 -7.39 -3.46 13.39
N HIS A 112 -7.07 -3.36 12.10
CA HIS A 112 -7.43 -4.33 11.08
C HIS A 112 -6.23 -5.17 10.59
N ALA A 113 -5.06 -5.03 11.22
CA ALA A 113 -3.89 -5.80 10.85
C ALA A 113 -4.08 -7.29 11.20
N ASN A 114 -3.61 -8.17 10.33
CA ASN A 114 -3.64 -9.60 10.59
C ASN A 114 -2.60 -9.94 11.67
N ALA A 115 -3.06 -10.26 12.89
CA ALA A 115 -2.18 -10.61 14.00
C ALA A 115 -1.36 -11.89 13.74
N ASN A 116 -1.84 -12.75 12.85
CA ASN A 116 -1.18 -13.98 12.42
C ASN A 116 -0.27 -13.77 11.20
N GLY A 117 -0.01 -12.52 10.80
CA GLY A 117 0.95 -12.20 9.75
C GLY A 117 2.35 -12.74 10.09
N MET A 118 3.13 -13.05 9.05
CA MET A 118 4.44 -13.69 9.21
C MET A 118 5.43 -12.85 10.05
N PHE A 119 5.24 -11.54 10.09
CA PHE A 119 5.97 -10.58 10.90
C PHE A 119 5.02 -9.83 11.87
N GLY A 120 3.94 -10.49 12.30
CA GLY A 120 2.97 -9.95 13.25
C GLY A 120 2.03 -8.87 12.70
N ALA A 121 1.43 -8.11 13.62
CA ALA A 121 0.28 -7.23 13.38
C ALA A 121 0.68 -5.85 12.81
N GLY A 122 1.38 -5.85 11.68
CA GLY A 122 1.77 -4.63 10.97
C GLY A 122 0.98 -4.40 9.68
N ILE A 123 1.27 -3.27 9.03
CA ILE A 123 0.76 -2.94 7.69
C ILE A 123 1.81 -3.40 6.68
N TYR A 124 1.44 -4.39 5.86
CA TYR A 124 2.33 -5.03 4.90
C TYR A 124 2.27 -4.32 3.55
N THR A 125 3.43 -4.07 2.98
CA THR A 125 3.60 -3.48 1.66
C THR A 125 4.75 -4.16 0.93
N SER A 126 4.88 -3.95 -0.37
CA SER A 126 5.98 -4.49 -1.16
C SER A 126 6.37 -3.53 -2.27
N SER A 127 7.65 -3.50 -2.64
CA SER A 127 8.10 -2.86 -3.88
C SER A 127 7.74 -3.68 -5.14
N VAL A 128 7.25 -4.91 -4.96
CA VAL A 128 6.85 -5.83 -6.02
C VAL A 128 5.33 -5.85 -6.16
N SER A 129 4.81 -5.14 -7.16
CA SER A 129 3.36 -5.07 -7.44
C SER A 129 2.73 -6.45 -7.67
N SER A 130 3.43 -7.38 -8.33
CA SER A 130 2.92 -8.75 -8.56
C SER A 130 2.85 -9.62 -7.30
N LYS A 131 3.54 -9.23 -6.21
CA LYS A 131 3.40 -9.81 -4.87
C LYS A 131 2.21 -9.18 -4.15
N SER A 132 2.09 -7.86 -4.17
CA SER A 132 0.92 -7.17 -3.60
C SER A 132 -0.39 -7.59 -4.30
N ASN A 133 -0.33 -7.96 -5.58
CA ASN A 133 -1.45 -8.56 -6.32
C ASN A 133 -2.03 -9.80 -5.63
N ASP A 134 -1.24 -10.61 -4.91
CA ASP A 134 -1.71 -11.83 -4.25
C ASP A 134 -2.74 -11.53 -3.13
N TYR A 135 -2.78 -10.28 -2.68
CA TYR A 135 -3.71 -9.79 -1.65
C TYR A 135 -4.84 -8.94 -2.24
N VAL A 136 -4.87 -8.73 -3.56
CA VAL A 136 -5.97 -8.04 -4.23
C VAL A 136 -7.10 -9.01 -4.52
N TRP A 137 -8.27 -8.76 -3.95
CA TRP A 137 -9.42 -9.65 -4.05
C TRP A 137 -10.74 -8.87 -4.10
N ASN A 138 -11.61 -9.23 -5.04
CA ASN A 138 -12.97 -8.73 -5.15
C ASN A 138 -13.93 -9.64 -4.35
N HIS A 139 -14.45 -9.14 -3.23
CA HIS A 139 -15.29 -9.89 -2.30
C HIS A 139 -16.77 -9.61 -2.52
N HIS A 140 -17.54 -10.65 -2.85
CA HIS A 140 -18.97 -10.55 -3.14
C HIS A 140 -19.31 -9.51 -4.22
N VAL A 141 -18.38 -9.22 -5.13
CA VAL A 141 -18.57 -8.28 -6.23
C VAL A 141 -18.04 -8.88 -7.53
N HIS A 142 -18.86 -8.87 -8.57
CA HIS A 142 -18.48 -9.33 -9.90
C HIS A 142 -17.85 -8.17 -10.69
N SER A 143 -16.55 -7.95 -10.49
CA SER A 143 -15.76 -7.01 -11.27
C SER A 143 -14.50 -7.68 -11.80
N ARG A 144 -14.16 -7.43 -13.07
CA ARG A 144 -12.86 -7.83 -13.65
C ARG A 144 -11.74 -6.86 -13.28
N LYS A 145 -12.09 -5.67 -12.77
CA LYS A 145 -11.14 -4.65 -12.35
C LYS A 145 -10.62 -5.00 -10.96
N HIS A 146 -9.32 -4.80 -10.77
CA HIS A 146 -8.60 -5.01 -9.54
C HIS A 146 -7.99 -3.67 -9.12
N THR A 147 -7.99 -3.39 -7.82
CA THR A 147 -7.45 -2.14 -7.29
C THR A 147 -6.27 -2.43 -6.36
N MET A 148 -5.23 -1.63 -6.49
CA MET A 148 -4.03 -1.71 -5.66
C MET A 148 -3.63 -0.29 -5.26
N PHE A 149 -3.24 -0.12 -4.00
CA PHE A 149 -2.68 1.15 -3.55
C PHE A 149 -1.20 1.20 -3.89
N LEU A 150 -0.73 2.38 -4.28
CA LEU A 150 0.66 2.79 -4.16
C LEU A 150 0.71 3.89 -3.11
N SER A 151 1.49 3.66 -2.06
CA SER A 151 1.53 4.47 -0.86
C SER A 151 2.91 5.06 -0.63
N ASN A 152 2.96 6.26 -0.07
CA ASN A 152 4.14 6.84 0.54
C ASN A 152 4.35 6.15 1.90
N VAL A 153 5.46 5.42 2.07
CA VAL A 153 5.76 4.66 3.29
C VAL A 153 7.04 5.17 3.91
N VAL A 154 6.95 5.69 5.13
CA VAL A 154 8.10 6.12 5.95
C VAL A 154 8.78 4.86 6.47
N THR A 155 9.81 4.41 5.75
CA THR A 155 10.56 3.18 6.05
C THR A 155 11.73 3.42 7.00
N GLY A 156 12.31 4.63 6.98
CA GLY A 156 13.42 5.02 7.85
C GLY A 156 14.55 4.00 7.84
N LYS A 157 15.03 3.65 9.04
CA LYS A 157 15.95 2.52 9.20
C LYS A 157 15.17 1.21 9.31
N SER A 158 15.21 0.39 8.27
CA SER A 158 14.55 -0.93 8.25
C SER A 158 15.34 -1.99 9.00
N GLN A 159 14.67 -2.75 9.86
CA GLN A 159 15.21 -3.96 10.47
C GLN A 159 15.05 -5.13 9.49
N LYS A 160 16.16 -5.72 9.07
CA LYS A 160 16.12 -6.93 8.24
C LYS A 160 15.78 -8.15 9.08
N LEU A 161 14.72 -8.86 8.69
CA LEU A 161 14.34 -10.13 9.29
C LEU A 161 14.47 -11.26 8.26
N TYR A 162 15.24 -12.28 8.62
CA TYR A 162 15.53 -13.45 7.78
C TYR A 162 14.55 -14.59 8.01
N GLN A 163 13.84 -14.59 9.13
CA GLN A 163 12.87 -15.61 9.51
C GLN A 163 11.56 -14.94 9.93
N ALA A 164 10.47 -15.70 9.83
CA ALA A 164 9.18 -15.27 10.35
C ALA A 164 9.30 -14.86 11.83
N SER A 165 8.59 -13.81 12.22
CA SER A 165 8.50 -13.32 13.60
C SER A 165 7.01 -13.08 13.93
N PRO A 166 6.20 -14.16 14.09
CA PRO A 166 4.80 -14.02 14.42
C PRO A 166 4.60 -13.29 15.75
N GLY A 167 3.49 -12.56 15.89
CA GLY A 167 3.18 -11.81 17.11
C GLY A 167 3.97 -10.51 17.31
N ARG A 168 4.91 -10.18 16.41
CA ARG A 168 5.63 -8.91 16.43
C ARG A 168 4.67 -7.72 16.31
N ARG A 169 4.90 -6.67 17.11
CA ARG A 169 4.07 -5.45 17.15
C ARG A 169 4.85 -4.16 16.88
N SER A 170 6.16 -4.27 16.70
CA SER A 170 7.07 -3.17 16.37
C SER A 170 8.35 -3.75 15.78
N PRO A 171 9.16 -2.96 15.06
CA PRO A 171 10.57 -3.30 14.89
C PRO A 171 11.30 -3.21 16.25
N ASP A 172 12.53 -3.70 16.30
CA ASP A 172 13.38 -3.57 17.48
C ASP A 172 13.79 -2.10 17.70
N TYR A 173 14.26 -1.78 18.90
CA TYR A 173 14.68 -0.42 19.25
C TYR A 173 15.73 0.11 18.26
N GLY A 174 15.52 1.35 17.80
CA GLY A 174 16.41 2.02 16.84
C GLY A 174 16.07 1.77 15.37
N TYR A 175 14.99 1.03 15.07
CA TYR A 175 14.46 0.82 13.72
C TYR A 175 13.05 1.40 13.57
N ASP A 176 12.65 1.67 12.33
CA ASP A 176 11.39 2.33 11.96
C ASP A 176 10.40 1.39 11.27
N SER A 177 10.93 0.39 10.57
CA SER A 177 10.17 -0.60 9.84
C SER A 177 10.88 -1.96 9.88
N VAL A 178 10.20 -3.00 9.39
CA VAL A 178 10.78 -4.32 9.13
C VAL A 178 10.88 -4.51 7.62
N GLU A 179 12.00 -5.06 7.17
CA GLU A 179 12.19 -5.58 5.82
C GLU A 179 12.35 -7.10 5.88
N ALA A 180 11.43 -7.82 5.25
CA ALA A 180 11.49 -9.25 5.09
C ALA A 180 12.52 -9.62 4.02
N VAL A 181 13.58 -10.31 4.41
CA VAL A 181 14.65 -10.71 3.48
C VAL A 181 14.16 -11.84 2.58
N THR A 182 14.49 -11.78 1.29
CA THR A 182 14.09 -12.80 0.33
C THR A 182 14.91 -14.08 0.47
N ARG A 183 14.36 -15.22 0.03
CA ARG A 183 15.05 -16.52 -0.02
C ARG A 183 16.35 -16.47 -0.83
N GLN A 184 16.40 -15.68 -1.90
CA GLN A 184 17.62 -15.45 -2.68
C GLN A 184 18.75 -14.83 -1.84
N HIS A 185 18.41 -14.10 -0.78
CA HIS A 185 19.34 -13.48 0.16
C HIS A 185 19.31 -14.17 1.54
N GLY A 186 18.91 -15.44 1.61
CA GLY A 186 18.92 -16.25 2.84
C GLY A 186 17.75 -16.00 3.80
N GLY A 187 16.72 -15.28 3.38
CA GLY A 187 15.52 -15.03 4.18
C GLY A 187 14.35 -15.98 3.89
N SER A 188 13.13 -15.59 4.26
CA SER A 188 11.96 -16.47 4.31
C SER A 188 10.86 -16.17 3.29
N VAL A 189 10.94 -15.04 2.57
CA VAL A 189 9.93 -14.64 1.56
C VAL A 189 10.44 -14.79 0.12
N ASN A 190 9.53 -14.94 -0.85
CA ASN A 190 9.90 -14.97 -2.27
C ASN A 190 10.19 -13.58 -2.84
N TYR A 191 9.48 -12.57 -2.33
CA TYR A 191 9.58 -11.18 -2.75
C TYR A 191 9.72 -10.30 -1.51
N PRO A 192 10.43 -9.16 -1.58
CA PRO A 192 10.63 -8.30 -0.42
C PRO A 192 9.28 -7.77 0.08
N GLU A 193 9.12 -7.78 1.40
CA GLU A 193 7.96 -7.18 2.08
C GLU A 193 8.48 -6.17 3.09
N THR A 194 7.83 -5.02 3.16
CA THR A 194 8.13 -3.97 4.14
C THR A 194 6.92 -3.80 5.04
N ILE A 195 7.16 -3.86 6.34
CA ILE A 195 6.12 -3.82 7.36
C ILE A 195 6.36 -2.62 8.27
N VAL A 196 5.33 -1.79 8.39
CA VAL A 196 5.29 -0.69 9.36
C VAL A 196 4.27 -0.99 10.45
N TYR A 197 4.57 -0.55 11.68
CA TYR A 197 3.74 -0.81 12.86
C TYR A 197 3.22 0.51 13.47
N ARG A 198 3.07 1.52 12.61
CA ARG A 198 2.56 2.85 12.95
C ARG A 198 1.71 3.33 11.78
N GLU A 199 0.49 3.77 12.05
CA GLU A 199 -0.43 4.24 11.01
C GLU A 199 0.12 5.49 10.31
N SER A 200 0.72 6.41 11.06
CA SER A 200 1.38 7.60 10.48
C SER A 200 2.63 7.29 9.66
N ALA A 201 3.11 6.04 9.61
CA ALA A 201 4.21 5.63 8.74
C ALA A 201 3.77 5.33 7.31
N ILE A 202 2.48 5.40 6.99
CA ILE A 202 1.97 5.11 5.66
C ILE A 202 0.85 6.08 5.26
N LEU A 203 0.90 6.51 4.00
CA LEU A 203 -0.07 7.39 3.40
C LEU A 203 -0.46 6.85 2.02
N PRO A 204 -1.74 6.46 1.79
CA PRO A 204 -2.18 6.05 0.47
C PRO A 204 -2.17 7.25 -0.49
N SER A 205 -1.50 7.11 -1.63
CA SER A 205 -1.22 8.21 -2.56
C SER A 205 -2.03 8.10 -3.84
N VAL A 206 -1.98 6.93 -4.49
CA VAL A 206 -2.75 6.64 -5.70
C VAL A 206 -3.38 5.25 -5.66
N VAL A 207 -4.46 5.07 -6.41
CA VAL A 207 -5.06 3.77 -6.73
C VAL A 207 -4.72 3.41 -8.16
N ILE A 208 -4.13 2.24 -8.35
CA ILE A 208 -3.86 1.63 -9.64
C ILE A 208 -4.98 0.63 -9.93
N VAL A 209 -5.59 0.75 -11.10
CA VAL A 209 -6.65 -0.13 -11.58
C VAL A 209 -6.14 -0.93 -12.76
N TYR A 210 -6.32 -2.25 -12.70
CA TYR A 210 -5.88 -3.17 -13.74
C TYR A 210 -6.85 -4.35 -13.86
N THR A 211 -6.81 -5.06 -14.98
CA THR A 211 -7.44 -6.39 -15.12
C THR A 211 -6.38 -7.46 -15.08
N ARG A 212 -6.76 -8.68 -14.70
CA ARG A 212 -5.92 -9.88 -14.80
C ARG A 212 -6.24 -10.60 -16.10
N GLY A 213 -5.21 -11.14 -16.75
CA GLY A 213 -5.33 -12.00 -17.94
C GLY A 213 -5.40 -13.47 -17.58
#